data_AF-A0AAW2N5H0-F1
#
_entry.id   AF-A0AAW2N5H0-F1
#
_cell.length_a   1.000
_cell.length_b   1.000
_cell.length_c   1.000
_cell.angle_alpha   90.00
_cell.angle_beta   90.00
_cell.angle_gamma   90.00
#
_symmetry.space_group_name_H-M   'P 1'
#
loop_
_entity.id
_entity.type
_entity.pdbx_description
1 polymer ?
#
loop_
_entity_poly.entity_id
_entity_poly.type
_entity_poly.pdbx_seq_one_letter_code
_entity_poly.pdbx_strand_id
1 'polypeptide(L)'
;MDDQAAQQRFNQLPVGAIGNFQEFRSLFFHQFASNRKLRKTELSLFAVRQKEKELLKEYLQRFNNAALKVPSATQEVKASAISQGLLDRDFFKFLVKKPVSKFDALLACVAKYNMEDAQAAKKKSRGEKRKGNEGGGPLQETSN
;
A
#
# COMPACT_ATOMS: atom_id res chain seq x y z
N MET A 1 14.38 -21.20 6.71
CA MET A 1 13.53 -22.37 7.02
C MET A 1 14.35 -23.16 8.02
N ASP A 2 13.98 -23.12 9.30
CA ASP A 2 14.81 -23.68 10.37
C ASP A 2 14.51 -25.17 10.54
N ASP A 3 15.37 -26.03 9.98
CA ASP A 3 15.28 -27.50 10.07
C ASP A 3 15.22 -27.98 11.53
N GLN A 4 15.77 -27.19 12.46
CA GLN A 4 15.77 -27.46 13.89
C GLN A 4 14.36 -27.47 14.52
N ALA A 5 13.43 -26.67 13.99
CA ALA A 5 12.05 -26.60 14.50
C ALA A 5 11.20 -27.81 14.05
N ALA A 6 11.50 -28.37 12.88
CA ALA A 6 10.84 -29.58 12.38
C ALA A 6 11.24 -30.79 13.24
N GLN A 7 12.53 -30.88 13.59
CA GLN A 7 13.08 -31.99 14.37
C GLN A 7 12.58 -31.99 15.83
N GLN A 8 12.47 -30.81 16.47
CA GLN A 8 11.92 -30.71 17.83
C GLN A 8 10.45 -31.14 17.92
N ARG A 9 9.62 -30.81 16.92
CA ARG A 9 8.21 -31.27 16.90
C ARG A 9 8.09 -32.76 16.66
N PHE A 10 8.97 -33.32 15.83
CA PHE A 10 9.01 -34.75 15.59
C PHE A 10 9.37 -35.52 16.88
N ASN A 11 10.31 -34.98 17.67
CA ASN A 11 10.73 -35.56 18.94
C ASN A 11 9.71 -35.39 20.09
N GLN A 12 8.67 -34.58 19.92
CA GLN A 12 7.58 -34.39 20.89
C GLN A 12 6.39 -35.32 20.63
N LEU A 13 6.40 -36.11 19.55
CA LEU A 13 5.35 -37.07 19.27
C LEU A 13 5.48 -38.28 20.21
N PRO A 14 4.40 -38.75 20.85
CA PRO A 14 4.41 -39.99 21.62
C PRO A 14 4.88 -41.15 20.73
N VAL A 15 5.69 -42.05 21.29
CA VAL A 15 6.08 -43.29 20.61
C VAL A 15 4.81 -44.06 20.25
N GLY A 16 4.61 -44.33 18.95
CA GLY A 16 3.40 -45.00 18.44
C GLY A 16 2.26 -44.07 18.01
N ALA A 17 2.44 -42.74 18.03
CA ALA A 17 1.42 -41.77 17.62
C ALA A 17 1.10 -41.75 16.11
N ILE A 18 1.86 -42.49 15.30
CA ILE A 18 1.65 -42.65 13.86
C ILE A 18 1.58 -44.14 13.60
N GLY A 19 0.36 -44.69 13.51
CA GLY A 19 0.15 -46.11 13.26
C GLY A 19 0.28 -46.48 11.78
N ASN A 20 0.13 -45.51 10.87
CA ASN A 20 0.21 -45.73 9.43
C ASN A 20 0.56 -44.45 8.66
N PHE A 21 0.94 -44.62 7.40
CA PHE A 21 1.30 -43.51 6.51
C PHE A 21 0.14 -42.52 6.27
N GLN A 22 -1.12 -42.94 6.36
CA GLN A 22 -2.27 -42.05 6.19
C GLN A 22 -2.42 -41.07 7.35
N GLU A 23 -2.22 -41.53 8.59
CA GLU A 23 -2.20 -40.68 9.79
C GLU A 23 -1.05 -39.67 9.73
N PHE A 24 0.15 -40.12 9.34
CA PHE A 24 1.28 -39.21 9.13
C PHE A 24 0.94 -38.13 8.09
N ARG A 25 0.37 -38.54 6.95
CA ARG A 25 0.00 -37.63 5.87
C ARG A 25 -1.05 -36.63 6.33
N SER A 26 -2.05 -37.05 7.10
CA SER A 26 -3.08 -36.18 7.67
C SER A 26 -2.49 -35.17 8.64
N LEU A 27 -1.65 -35.63 9.58
CA LEU A 27 -0.99 -34.76 10.56
C LEU A 27 -0.02 -33.77 9.89
N PHE A 28 0.74 -34.23 8.90
CA PHE A 28 1.62 -33.39 8.09
C PHE A 28 0.83 -32.35 7.32
N PHE A 29 -0.25 -32.72 6.62
CA PHE A 29 -1.07 -31.73 5.91
C PHE A 29 -1.78 -30.78 6.86
N HIS A 30 -2.25 -31.23 8.02
CA HIS A 30 -2.84 -30.37 9.02
C HIS A 30 -1.80 -29.37 9.55
N GLN A 31 -0.60 -29.84 9.90
CA GLN A 31 0.48 -29.00 10.40
C GLN A 31 1.00 -28.07 9.31
N PHE A 32 1.11 -28.54 8.07
CA PHE A 32 1.57 -27.78 6.91
C PHE A 32 0.53 -26.77 6.43
N ALA A 33 -0.75 -27.12 6.40
CA ALA A 33 -1.84 -26.20 6.07
C ALA A 33 -2.02 -25.15 7.17
N SER A 34 -1.90 -25.55 8.44
CA SER A 34 -1.82 -24.60 9.55
C SER A 34 -0.57 -23.72 9.41
N ASN A 35 0.61 -24.26 9.07
CA ASN A 35 1.83 -23.48 8.81
C ASN A 35 1.79 -22.60 7.55
N ARG A 36 1.00 -22.95 6.53
CA ARG A 36 0.74 -22.07 5.38
C ARG A 36 -0.31 -21.01 5.68
N LYS A 37 -1.25 -21.31 6.58
CA LYS A 37 -2.15 -20.33 7.20
C LYS A 37 -1.43 -19.51 8.29
N LEU A 38 -0.20 -19.87 8.68
CA LEU A 38 0.56 -19.15 9.70
C LEU A 38 1.01 -17.81 9.13
N ARG A 39 0.27 -16.79 9.57
CA ARG A 39 0.71 -15.43 9.87
C ARG A 39 1.32 -14.72 8.66
N LYS A 40 0.51 -13.86 8.05
CA LYS A 40 1.05 -12.70 7.36
C LYS A 40 2.03 -12.02 8.32
N THR A 41 3.32 -12.11 8.02
CA THR A 41 4.39 -11.55 8.83
C THR A 41 4.44 -10.05 8.60
N GLU A 42 5.14 -9.31 9.46
CA GLU A 42 5.42 -7.89 9.25
C GLU A 42 6.00 -7.60 7.86
N LEU A 43 6.87 -8.50 7.37
CA LEU A 43 7.44 -8.46 6.03
C LEU A 43 6.40 -8.46 4.92
N SER A 44 5.23 -9.07 5.13
CA SER A 44 4.15 -9.08 4.14
C SER A 44 3.56 -7.69 3.87
N LEU A 45 3.71 -6.73 4.80
CA LEU A 45 3.30 -5.34 4.58
C LEU A 45 4.19 -4.64 3.55
N PHE A 46 5.47 -5.01 3.48
CA PHE A 46 6.42 -4.47 2.49
C PHE A 46 6.17 -4.99 1.07
N ALA A 47 5.36 -6.04 0.92
CA ALA A 47 4.90 -6.50 -0.39
C ALA A 47 3.75 -5.64 -0.94
N VAL A 48 3.10 -4.82 -0.09
CA VAL A 48 2.04 -3.91 -0.53
C VAL A 48 2.69 -2.67 -1.13
N ARG A 49 2.78 -2.62 -2.47
CA ARG A 49 3.28 -1.47 -3.23
C ARG A 49 2.13 -0.72 -3.89
N GLN A 50 2.26 0.60 -3.97
CA GLN A 50 1.42 1.46 -4.79
C GLN A 50 1.68 1.14 -6.26
N LYS A 51 0.60 0.92 -7.03
CA LYS A 51 0.69 0.67 -8.47
C LYS A 51 0.72 2.00 -9.24
N GLU A 52 1.30 2.01 -10.45
CA GLU A 52 1.45 3.25 -11.25
C GLU A 52 0.12 3.99 -11.54
N LYS A 53 -0.97 3.26 -11.72
CA LYS A 53 -2.31 3.82 -12.02
C LYS A 53 -3.23 3.88 -10.81
N GLU A 54 -2.71 3.60 -9.62
CA GLU A 54 -3.50 3.52 -8.41
C GLU A 54 -3.45 4.83 -7.63
N LEU A 55 -4.63 5.32 -7.25
CA LEU A 55 -4.73 6.50 -6.40
C LEU A 55 -4.19 6.19 -5.01
N LEU A 56 -3.50 7.16 -4.43
CA LEU A 56 -2.89 7.06 -3.11
C LEU A 56 -3.88 6.60 -2.01
N LYS A 57 -5.13 7.05 -2.09
CA LYS A 57 -6.21 6.62 -1.17
C LYS A 57 -6.49 5.12 -1.28
N GLU A 58 -6.54 4.59 -2.50
CA GLU A 58 -6.81 3.17 -2.76
C GLU A 58 -5.65 2.31 -2.26
N TYR A 59 -4.42 2.75 -2.50
CA TYR A 59 -3.21 2.11 -1.96
C TYR A 59 -3.26 2.02 -0.43
N LEU A 60 -3.52 3.14 0.25
CA LEU A 60 -3.58 3.17 1.72
C LEU A 60 -4.71 2.31 2.28
N GLN A 61 -5.86 2.27 1.61
CA GLN A 61 -6.95 1.35 1.98
C GLN A 61 -6.52 -0.13 1.88
N ARG A 62 -5.83 -0.52 0.79
CA ARG A 62 -5.28 -1.88 0.66
C ARG A 62 -4.22 -2.17 1.71
N PHE A 63 -3.33 -1.21 1.98
CA PHE A 63 -2.31 -1.32 3.03
C PHE A 63 -2.97 -1.52 4.40
N ASN A 64 -4.01 -0.76 4.74
CA ASN A 64 -4.72 -0.91 6.00
C ASN A 64 -5.38 -2.29 6.13
N ASN A 65 -6.04 -2.77 5.07
CA ASN A 65 -6.63 -4.10 5.06
C ASN A 65 -5.59 -5.22 5.21
N ALA A 66 -4.35 -4.99 4.77
CA ALA A 66 -3.23 -5.89 5.02
C ALA A 66 -2.72 -5.77 6.46
N ALA A 67 -2.58 -4.55 6.98
CA ALA A 67 -2.12 -4.27 8.35
C ALA A 67 -3.06 -4.83 9.43
N LEU A 68 -4.37 -4.79 9.23
CA LEU A 68 -5.37 -5.41 10.12
C LEU A 68 -5.19 -6.93 10.24
N LYS A 69 -4.60 -7.57 9.22
CA LYS A 69 -4.29 -9.01 9.22
C LYS A 69 -2.94 -9.33 9.87
N VAL A 70 -2.18 -8.30 10.27
CA VAL A 70 -0.87 -8.41 10.93
C VAL A 70 -0.88 -7.57 12.22
N PRO A 71 -1.64 -7.98 13.25
CA PRO A 71 -1.76 -7.21 14.49
C PRO A 71 -0.43 -7.10 15.26
N SER A 72 0.54 -7.98 14.99
CA SER A 72 1.88 -7.91 15.57
C SER A 72 2.73 -6.76 15.03
N ALA A 73 2.36 -6.18 13.87
CA ALA A 73 3.14 -5.12 13.25
C ALA A 73 3.15 -3.84 14.09
N THR A 74 4.36 -3.41 14.51
CA THR A 74 4.55 -2.14 15.22
C THR A 74 4.25 -0.94 14.31
N GLN A 75 4.09 0.23 14.91
CA GLN A 75 3.81 1.46 14.16
C GLN A 75 4.98 1.85 13.25
N GLU A 76 6.21 1.59 13.70
CA GLU A 76 7.47 1.86 12.98
C GLU A 76 7.58 0.96 11.75
N VAL A 77 7.22 -0.32 11.89
CA VAL A 77 7.16 -1.29 10.79
C VAL A 77 6.14 -0.85 9.74
N LYS A 78 4.95 -0.42 10.18
CA LYS A 78 3.90 0.08 9.27
C LYS A 78 4.35 1.34 8.54
N ALA A 79 4.95 2.30 9.24
CA ALA A 79 5.47 3.53 8.64
C ALA A 79 6.59 3.24 7.61
N SER A 80 7.50 2.33 7.95
CA SER A 80 8.58 1.90 7.05
C SER A 80 8.04 1.21 5.80
N ALA A 81 7.05 0.33 5.94
CA ALA A 81 6.43 -0.35 4.82
C ALA A 81 5.65 0.62 3.91
N ILE A 82 4.92 1.58 4.47
CA ILE A 82 4.26 2.65 3.69
C ILE A 82 5.31 3.46 2.91
N SER A 83 6.39 3.87 3.57
CA SER A 83 7.47 4.66 2.98
C SER A 83 8.13 3.95 1.81
N GLN A 84 8.37 2.64 1.94
CA GLN A 84 8.95 1.84 0.86
C GLN A 84 7.94 1.57 -0.26
N GLY A 85 6.66 1.42 0.07
CA GLY A 85 5.60 1.05 -0.87
C GLY A 85 5.01 2.21 -1.67
N LEU A 86 5.23 3.45 -1.25
CA LEU A 86 4.81 4.65 -1.96
C LEU A 86 5.57 4.82 -3.28
N LEU A 87 4.84 5.07 -4.36
CA LEU A 87 5.39 5.48 -5.66
C LEU A 87 5.41 7.01 -5.77
N ASP A 88 4.41 7.67 -5.19
CA ASP A 88 4.32 9.14 -5.12
C ASP A 88 5.36 9.73 -4.16
N ARG A 89 6.44 10.25 -4.75
CA ARG A 89 7.57 10.86 -4.02
C ARG A 89 7.23 12.24 -3.45
N ASP A 90 6.26 12.95 -4.02
CA ASP A 90 5.90 14.28 -3.56
C ASP A 90 4.95 14.22 -2.37
N PHE A 91 4.03 13.25 -2.36
CA PHE A 91 3.26 12.92 -1.17
C PHE A 91 4.15 12.41 -0.03
N PHE A 92 5.17 11.59 -0.33
CA PHE A 92 6.15 11.17 0.67
C PHE A 92 6.86 12.38 1.32
N LYS A 93 7.32 13.36 0.52
CA LYS A 93 7.90 14.61 1.05
C LYS A 93 6.90 15.40 1.90
N PHE A 94 5.62 15.42 1.53
CA PHE A 94 4.57 16.05 2.32
C PHE A 94 4.41 15.37 3.70
N LEU A 95 4.42 14.04 3.74
CA LEU A 95 4.35 13.28 5.00
C LEU A 95 5.56 13.49 5.90
N VAL A 96 6.76 13.58 5.34
CA VAL A 96 7.98 13.89 6.13
C VAL A 96 7.88 15.27 6.77
N LYS A 97 7.31 16.27 6.07
CA LYS A 97 7.09 17.62 6.61
C LYS A 97 5.97 17.67 7.66
N LYS A 98 4.97 16.80 7.55
CA LYS A 98 3.83 16.72 8.47
C LYS A 98 3.62 15.27 8.91
N PRO A 99 4.39 14.78 9.89
CA PRO A 99 4.25 13.42 10.38
C PRO A 99 2.85 13.22 10.97
N VAL A 100 2.12 12.26 10.42
CA VAL A 100 0.80 11.86 10.89
C VAL A 100 0.93 10.56 11.67
N SER A 101 0.56 10.61 12.95
CA SER A 101 0.71 9.50 13.89
C SER A 101 -0.42 8.46 13.80
N LYS A 102 -1.57 8.83 13.24
CA LYS A 102 -2.76 7.98 13.11
C LYS A 102 -3.18 7.82 11.66
N PHE A 103 -3.62 6.61 11.31
CA PHE A 103 -4.03 6.26 9.96
C PHE A 103 -5.24 7.07 9.46
N ASP A 104 -6.21 7.37 10.32
CA ASP A 104 -7.36 8.20 9.94
C ASP A 104 -6.94 9.63 9.56
N ALA A 105 -5.95 10.18 10.28
CA ALA A 105 -5.37 11.48 9.95
C ALA A 105 -4.58 11.44 8.63
N LEU A 106 -3.94 10.30 8.33
CA LEU A 106 -3.28 10.06 7.06
C LEU A 106 -4.29 10.07 5.89
N LEU A 107 -5.43 9.36 6.03
CA LEU A 107 -6.49 9.38 5.01
C LEU A 107 -7.08 10.78 4.79
N ALA A 108 -7.27 11.55 5.86
CA ALA A 108 -7.74 12.93 5.76
C ALA A 108 -6.72 13.85 5.05
N CYS A 109 -5.42 13.67 5.32
CA CYS A 109 -4.35 14.38 4.60
C CYS A 109 -4.35 14.05 3.11
N VAL A 110 -4.51 12.77 2.75
CA VAL A 110 -4.59 12.33 1.35
C VAL A 110 -5.77 12.98 0.65
N ALA A 111 -6.93 13.03 1.30
CA ALA A 111 -8.11 13.67 0.74
C ALA A 111 -7.88 15.17 0.48
N LYS A 112 -7.20 15.87 1.39
CA LYS A 112 -6.80 17.28 1.20
C LYS A 112 -5.79 17.45 0.07
N TYR A 113 -4.74 16.63 0.04
CA TYR A 113 -3.71 16.68 -1.00
C TYR A 113 -4.31 16.49 -2.40
N ASN A 114 -5.18 15.49 -2.57
CA ASN A 114 -5.88 15.26 -3.83
C ASN A 114 -6.81 16.42 -4.23
N MET A 115 -7.44 17.10 -3.26
CA MET A 115 -8.23 18.31 -3.52
C MET A 115 -7.36 19.48 -3.98
N GLU A 116 -6.23 19.71 -3.33
CA GLU A 116 -5.29 20.78 -3.69
C GLU A 116 -4.67 20.54 -5.08
N ASP A 117 -4.30 19.29 -5.39
CA ASP A 117 -3.75 18.91 -6.69
C ASP A 117 -4.80 19.05 -7.82
N ALA A 118 -6.04 18.61 -7.58
CA ALA A 118 -7.14 18.81 -8.52
C ALA A 118 -7.47 20.30 -8.76
N GLN A 119 -7.33 21.16 -7.74
CA GLN A 119 -7.50 22.61 -7.90
C GLN A 119 -6.34 23.25 -8.67
N ALA A 120 -5.11 22.78 -8.47
CA ALA A 120 -3.94 23.24 -9.22
C ALA A 120 -4.06 22.86 -10.72
N ALA A 121 -4.52 21.65 -11.02
CA ALA A 121 -4.79 21.19 -12.39
C ALA A 121 -5.88 22.04 -13.09
N LYS A 122 -6.98 22.36 -12.38
CA LYS A 122 -8.05 23.23 -12.91
C LYS A 122 -7.60 24.69 -13.15
N LYS A 123 -6.68 25.21 -12.34
CA LYS A 123 -6.13 26.57 -12.54
C LYS A 123 -5.24 26.64 -13.79
N LYS A 124 -4.46 25.60 -14.08
CA LYS A 124 -3.64 25.52 -15.31
C LYS A 124 -4.51 25.47 -16.57
N SER A 125 -5.56 24.63 -16.60
CA SER A 125 -6.45 24.54 -17.76
C SER A 125 -7.27 25.82 -18.01
N ARG A 126 -7.58 26.58 -16.96
CA ARG A 126 -8.25 27.89 -17.07
C ARG A 126 -7.30 29.02 -17.50
N GLY A 127 -6.00 28.88 -17.21
CA GLY A 127 -4.96 29.81 -17.69
C GLY A 127 -4.68 29.67 -19.18
N GLU A 128 -4.62 28.44 -19.69
CA GLU A 128 -4.45 28.16 -21.13
C GLU A 128 -5.65 28.62 -21.98
N LYS A 129 -6.88 28.52 -21.45
CA LYS A 129 -8.08 28.99 -22.16
C LYS A 129 -8.16 30.51 -22.34
N ARG A 130 -7.38 31.29 -21.58
CA ARG A 130 -7.36 32.77 -21.66
C ARG A 130 -6.28 33.32 -22.60
N LYS A 131 -5.31 32.50 -23.00
CA LYS A 131 -4.21 32.94 -23.89
C LYS A 131 -4.48 32.74 -25.39
N GLY A 132 -5.65 32.20 -25.76
CA GLY A 132 -6.01 31.88 -27.14
C GLY A 132 -7.07 32.78 -27.78
N ASN A 133 -7.38 33.96 -27.24
CA ASN A 133 -8.41 34.85 -27.81
C ASN A 133 -7.98 36.34 -27.88
N GLU A 134 -6.71 36.61 -28.16
CA GLU A 134 -6.26 37.94 -28.58
C GLU A 134 -5.62 37.85 -29.96
N GLY A 135 -6.38 38.17 -31.00
CA GLY A 135 -5.88 38.21 -32.37
C GLY A 135 -6.99 38.14 -33.42
N GLY A 136 -7.88 39.14 -33.45
CA GLY A 136 -8.93 39.16 -34.47
C GLY A 136 -9.77 40.43 -34.52
N GLY A 137 -9.16 41.54 -34.92
CA GLY A 137 -9.88 42.65 -35.57
C GLY A 137 -9.31 44.04 -35.25
N PRO A 138 -9.51 45.07 -36.10
CA PRO A 138 -9.83 45.08 -37.54
C PRO A 138 -8.81 45.92 -38.35
N LEU A 139 -8.60 45.61 -39.63
CA LEU A 139 -7.89 46.53 -40.55
C LEU A 139 -8.88 47.04 -41.60
N GLN A 140 -9.07 48.36 -41.55
CA GLN A 140 -9.75 49.17 -42.54
C GLN A 140 -8.95 49.12 -43.84
N GLU A 141 -9.59 48.82 -44.96
CA GLU A 141 -9.08 49.23 -46.26
C GLU A 141 -9.94 50.35 -46.81
N THR A 142 -9.33 51.53 -46.85
CA THR A 142 -9.71 52.68 -47.63
C THR A 142 -9.13 52.58 -49.05
N SER A 143 -9.85 53.18 -50.01
CA SER A 143 -9.49 53.44 -51.42
C SER A 143 -9.50 52.23 -52.36
N ASN A 144 -10.00 52.31 -53.60
CA ASN A 144 -10.19 53.46 -54.50
C ASN A 144 -11.44 53.28 -55.38
#